data_AF-A0A550GWR7-F1
#
_entry.id   AF-A0A550GWR7-F1
#
_cell.length_a   1.000
_cell.length_b   1.000
_cell.length_c   1.000
_cell.angle_alpha   90.00
_cell.angle_beta   90.00
_cell.angle_gamma   90.00
#
_symmetry.space_group_name_H-M   'P 1'
#
loop_
_entity.id
_entity.type
_entity.pdbx_description
1 polymer ?
#
loop_
_entity_poly.entity_id
_entity_poly.type
_entity_poly.pdbx_seq_one_letter_code
_entity_poly.pdbx_strand_id
1 'polypeptide(L)'
;MSDTVVQISRWIDENRENCIDFLQQLIAIPSPSYDEKQAAGFIKEKMGEFGFSSAKTDALGDAMGVIKGKGGGRSFLLNGHIDHVPVGEMVDPYSGKLMDGAEFGDHGEVVYGRAA
;
A
#
# COMPACT_ATOMS: atom_id res chain seq x y z
N MET A 1 25.96 -8.00 -0.64
CA MET A 1 24.56 -8.20 -0.17
C MET A 1 24.36 -9.69 0.04
N SER A 2 23.57 -10.11 1.04
CA SER A 2 23.26 -11.54 1.19
C SER A 2 22.44 -12.03 -0.01
N ASP A 3 22.52 -13.33 -0.32
CA ASP A 3 21.76 -13.93 -1.43
C ASP A 3 20.26 -13.64 -1.32
N THR A 4 19.72 -13.59 -0.11
CA THR A 4 18.32 -13.25 0.16
C THR A 4 17.97 -11.83 -0.26
N VAL A 5 18.82 -10.84 -0.01
CA VAL A 5 18.56 -9.45 -0.42
C VAL A 5 18.49 -9.35 -1.94
N VAL A 6 19.41 -10.03 -2.64
CA VAL A 6 19.41 -10.07 -4.11
C VAL A 6 18.14 -10.75 -4.65
N GLN A 7 17.70 -11.84 -4.03
CA GLN A 7 16.46 -12.53 -4.38
C GLN A 7 15.22 -11.63 -4.18
N ILE A 8 15.15 -10.90 -3.06
CA ILE A 8 14.04 -9.97 -2.77
C ILE A 8 14.04 -8.83 -3.79
N SER A 9 15.19 -8.20 -4.08
CA SER A 9 15.28 -7.12 -5.07
C SER A 9 14.82 -7.59 -6.45
N ARG A 10 15.28 -8.77 -6.90
CA ARG A 10 14.84 -9.33 -8.18
C ARG A 10 13.33 -9.56 -8.21
N TRP A 11 12.76 -10.12 -7.14
CA TRP A 11 11.33 -10.35 -7.06
C TRP A 11 10.53 -9.05 -7.16
N ILE A 12 11.00 -7.97 -6.50
CA ILE A 12 10.38 -6.63 -6.59
C ILE A 12 10.40 -6.14 -8.03
N ASP A 13 11.54 -6.22 -8.71
CA ASP A 13 11.66 -5.79 -10.12
C ASP A 13 10.71 -6.59 -11.04
N GLU A 14 10.64 -7.91 -10.85
CA GLU A 14 9.76 -8.80 -11.62
C GLU A 14 8.26 -8.59 -11.33
N ASN A 15 7.91 -8.00 -10.19
CA ASN A 15 6.52 -7.77 -9.76
C ASN A 15 6.13 -6.28 -9.74
N ARG A 16 6.96 -5.40 -10.32
CA ARG A 16 6.75 -3.94 -10.29
C ARG A 16 5.33 -3.56 -10.74
N GLU A 17 4.86 -4.11 -11.85
CA GLU A 17 3.54 -3.81 -12.40
C GLU A 17 2.40 -4.23 -11.44
N ASN A 18 2.53 -5.37 -10.75
CA ASN A 18 1.55 -5.81 -9.76
C ASN A 18 1.53 -4.88 -8.53
N CYS A 19 2.71 -4.38 -8.12
CA CYS A 19 2.82 -3.42 -7.02
C CYS A 19 2.19 -2.07 -7.39
N ILE A 20 2.38 -1.62 -8.63
CA ILE A 20 1.76 -0.38 -9.12
C ILE A 20 0.25 -0.55 -9.19
N ASP A 21 -0.25 -1.64 -9.80
CA ASP A 21 -1.70 -1.92 -9.88
C ASP A 21 -2.36 -1.97 -8.49
N PHE A 22 -1.72 -2.62 -7.52
CA PHE A 22 -2.20 -2.61 -6.13
C PHE A 22 -2.26 -1.20 -5.53
N LEU A 23 -1.23 -0.39 -5.75
CA LEU A 23 -1.21 1.01 -5.27
C LEU A 23 -2.28 1.86 -5.96
N GLN A 24 -2.48 1.69 -7.26
CA GLN A 24 -3.50 2.41 -8.03
C GLN A 24 -4.92 2.07 -7.55
N GLN A 25 -5.21 0.79 -7.33
CA GLN A 25 -6.48 0.34 -6.77
C GLN A 25 -6.70 0.90 -5.36
N LEU A 26 -5.64 0.95 -4.54
CA LEU A 26 -5.73 1.58 -3.22
C LEU A 26 -6.04 3.08 -3.38
N ILE A 27 -5.28 3.82 -4.19
CA ILE A 27 -5.48 5.26 -4.45
C ILE A 27 -6.92 5.59 -4.88
N ALA A 28 -7.53 4.72 -5.68
CA ALA A 28 -8.91 4.88 -6.16
C ALA A 28 -9.97 4.83 -5.05
N ILE A 29 -9.62 4.35 -3.85
CA ILE A 29 -10.50 4.32 -2.69
C ILE A 29 -10.24 5.57 -1.84
N PRO A 30 -11.20 6.49 -1.69
CA PRO A 30 -11.07 7.60 -0.75
C PRO A 30 -10.92 7.10 0.68
N SER A 31 -9.99 7.70 1.43
CA SER A 31 -9.78 7.41 2.85
C SER A 31 -9.40 8.68 3.60
N PRO A 32 -10.26 9.71 3.67
CA PRO A 32 -9.98 10.83 4.55
C PRO A 32 -9.95 10.35 6.00
N SER A 33 -9.22 11.07 6.86
CA SER A 33 -9.15 10.72 8.29
C SER A 33 -10.55 10.53 8.87
N TYR A 34 -10.75 9.43 9.60
CA TYR A 34 -12.01 8.92 10.15
C TYR A 34 -13.00 8.25 9.17
N ASP A 35 -12.66 8.09 7.88
CA ASP A 35 -13.47 7.36 6.88
C ASP A 35 -12.64 6.33 6.08
N GLU A 36 -11.74 5.62 6.77
CA GLU A 36 -10.78 4.69 6.15
C GLU A 36 -11.35 3.28 5.93
N LYS A 37 -12.59 3.01 6.37
CA LYS A 37 -13.17 1.67 6.45
C LYS A 37 -13.09 0.89 5.13
N GLN A 38 -13.32 1.56 4.01
CA GLN A 38 -13.25 0.92 2.68
C GLN A 38 -11.81 0.55 2.31
N ALA A 39 -10.86 1.47 2.52
CA ALA A 39 -9.44 1.22 2.26
C ALA A 39 -8.90 0.10 3.17
N ALA A 40 -9.30 0.08 4.44
CA ALA A 40 -8.95 -0.97 5.39
C ALA A 40 -9.50 -2.35 4.96
N GLY A 41 -10.75 -2.38 4.48
CA GLY A 41 -11.38 -3.58 3.93
C GLY A 41 -10.62 -4.12 2.73
N PHE A 42 -10.28 -3.26 1.78
CA PHE A 42 -9.49 -3.62 0.60
C PHE A 42 -8.10 -4.18 0.98
N ILE A 43 -7.39 -3.54 1.90
CA ILE A 43 -6.09 -4.02 2.38
C ILE A 43 -6.21 -5.39 3.05
N LYS A 44 -7.25 -5.60 3.87
CA LYS A 44 -7.53 -6.91 4.50
C LYS A 44 -7.74 -8.00 3.44
N GLU A 45 -8.51 -7.72 2.38
CA GLU A 45 -8.74 -8.67 1.29
C GLU A 45 -7.43 -9.00 0.57
N LYS A 46 -6.62 -7.99 0.24
CA LYS A 46 -5.31 -8.16 -0.39
C LYS A 46 -4.32 -8.94 0.47
N MET A 47 -4.30 -8.72 1.79
CA MET A 47 -3.51 -9.55 2.70
C MET A 47 -3.93 -11.03 2.63
N GLY A 48 -5.23 -11.31 2.48
CA GLY A 48 -5.74 -12.66 2.25
C GLY A 48 -5.24 -13.27 0.94
N GLU A 49 -5.32 -12.52 -0.16
CA GLU A 49 -4.81 -12.93 -1.48
C GLU A 49 -3.30 -13.22 -1.46
N PHE A 50 -2.54 -12.44 -0.69
CA PHE A 50 -1.08 -12.59 -0.55
C PHE A 50 -0.67 -13.71 0.43
N GLY A 51 -1.62 -14.46 0.98
CA GLY A 51 -1.34 -15.64 1.80
C GLY A 51 -0.92 -15.34 3.23
N PHE A 52 -1.36 -14.20 3.79
CA PHE A 52 -1.16 -13.93 5.21
C PHE A 52 -1.87 -14.99 6.05
N SER A 53 -1.26 -15.39 7.16
CA SER A 53 -1.83 -16.39 8.08
C SER A 53 -3.10 -15.90 8.77
N SER A 54 -3.27 -14.58 8.89
CA SER A 54 -4.53 -13.94 9.29
C SER A 54 -4.60 -12.52 8.73
N ALA A 55 -5.78 -12.09 8.34
CA ALA A 55 -6.09 -10.71 7.97
C ALA A 55 -7.43 -10.30 8.61
N LYS A 56 -7.46 -9.14 9.28
CA LYS A 56 -8.67 -8.61 9.92
C LYS A 56 -8.69 -7.08 9.87
N THR A 57 -9.89 -6.52 9.99
CA THR A 57 -10.11 -5.13 10.33
C THR A 57 -10.66 -5.04 11.76
N ASP A 58 -10.39 -3.95 12.46
CA ASP A 58 -11.04 -3.69 13.75
C ASP A 58 -12.15 -2.63 13.67
N ALA A 59 -12.64 -2.20 14.84
CA ALA A 59 -13.71 -1.23 14.94
C ALA A 59 -13.26 0.22 14.68
N LEU A 60 -11.96 0.49 14.71
CA LEU A 60 -11.37 1.82 14.47
C LEU A 60 -10.97 2.02 13.01
N GLY A 61 -11.02 0.96 12.19
CA GLY A 61 -10.65 1.04 10.78
C GLY A 61 -9.22 0.58 10.51
N ASP A 62 -8.55 -0.08 11.46
CA ASP A 62 -7.20 -0.59 11.25
C ASP A 62 -7.23 -1.93 10.51
N ALA A 63 -6.44 -2.05 9.44
CA ALA A 63 -6.18 -3.32 8.76
C ALA A 63 -4.94 -3.99 9.35
N MET A 64 -5.10 -5.22 9.86
CA MET A 64 -4.05 -5.98 10.53
C MET A 64 -3.84 -7.34 9.87
N GLY A 65 -2.58 -7.61 9.51
CA GLY A 65 -2.14 -8.88 8.94
C GLY A 65 -1.05 -9.54 9.77
N VAL A 66 -0.99 -10.87 9.76
CA VAL A 66 0.12 -11.63 10.35
C VAL A 66 0.63 -12.67 9.35
N ILE A 67 1.94 -12.68 9.10
CA ILE A 67 2.64 -13.79 8.46
C ILE A 67 3.35 -14.59 9.55
N LYS A 68 2.90 -15.83 9.80
CA LYS A 68 3.55 -16.68 10.80
C LYS A 68 4.84 -17.30 10.23
N GLY A 69 5.96 -17.03 10.88
CA GLY A 69 7.20 -17.76 10.66
C GLY A 69 7.15 -19.17 11.28
N LYS A 70 8.24 -19.93 11.14
CA LYS A 70 8.37 -21.29 11.70
C LYS A 70 8.52 -21.34 13.24
N GLY A 71 8.60 -20.19 13.91
CA GLY A 71 8.86 -20.07 15.36
C GLY A 71 10.35 -19.99 15.69
N GLY A 72 10.68 -19.60 16.93
CA GLY A 72 12.06 -19.49 17.43
C GLY A 72 12.82 -18.20 17.08
N GLY A 73 12.20 -17.29 16.33
CA GLY A 73 12.74 -15.97 15.99
C GLY A 73 12.04 -14.82 16.71
N ARG A 74 12.44 -13.58 16.40
CA ARG A 74 11.78 -12.36 16.87
C ARG A 74 10.59 -12.00 15.97
N SER A 75 9.59 -11.34 16.55
CA SER A 75 8.53 -10.67 15.80
C SER A 75 9.02 -9.31 15.30
N PHE A 76 8.59 -8.92 14.10
CA PHE A 76 8.80 -7.61 13.52
C PHE A 76 7.45 -7.06 13.05
N LEU A 77 7.19 -5.79 13.35
CA LEU A 77 5.94 -5.11 13.01
C LEU A 77 6.23 -3.99 12.01
N LEU A 78 5.51 -4.02 10.88
CA LEU A 78 5.38 -2.90 9.97
C LEU A 78 4.08 -2.16 10.32
N ASN A 79 4.18 -0.87 10.56
CA ASN A 79 3.05 -0.01 10.90
C ASN A 79 3.11 1.27 10.08
N GLY A 80 1.95 1.72 9.61
CA GLY A 80 1.76 2.91 8.80
C GLY A 80 0.29 3.35 8.87
N HIS A 81 -0.02 4.48 8.25
CA HIS A 81 -1.38 5.02 8.17
C HIS A 81 -1.88 4.92 6.72
N ILE A 82 -3.20 4.86 6.54
CA ILE A 82 -3.85 4.69 5.23
C ILE A 82 -4.76 5.87 4.89
N ASP A 83 -4.96 6.76 5.85
CA ASP A 83 -5.71 7.98 5.68
C ASP A 83 -4.91 9.04 4.91
N HIS A 84 -5.64 9.98 4.32
CA HIS A 84 -5.07 11.14 3.68
C HIS A 84 -5.83 12.42 4.06
N VAL A 85 -5.17 13.56 3.92
CA VAL A 85 -5.80 14.88 4.14
C VAL A 85 -6.81 15.19 3.01
N PRO A 86 -7.69 16.21 3.18
CA PRO A 86 -8.62 16.59 2.10
C PRO A 86 -7.90 16.92 0.79
N VAL A 87 -8.49 16.50 -0.33
CA VAL A 87 -7.88 16.58 -1.67
C VAL A 87 -7.78 18.00 -2.24
N GLY A 88 -8.44 18.98 -1.62
CA GLY A 88 -8.41 20.38 -2.05
C GLY A 88 -8.79 20.54 -3.53
N GLU A 89 -7.93 21.26 -4.27
CA GLU A 89 -8.12 21.58 -5.70
C GLU A 89 -7.42 20.57 -6.64
N MET A 90 -7.04 19.39 -6.14
CA MET A 90 -6.44 18.36 -6.99
C MET A 90 -7.42 17.96 -8.10
N VAL A 91 -6.92 17.91 -9.34
CA VAL A 91 -7.65 17.36 -10.49
C VAL A 91 -7.54 15.84 -10.45
N ASP A 92 -8.66 15.12 -10.50
CA ASP A 92 -8.74 13.65 -10.47
C ASP A 92 -7.93 12.98 -9.35
N PRO A 93 -8.18 13.33 -8.08
CA PRO A 93 -7.34 12.92 -6.94
C PRO A 93 -7.35 11.41 -6.68
N TYR A 94 -8.31 10.66 -7.20
CA TYR A 94 -8.40 9.20 -7.00
C TYR A 94 -8.05 8.43 -8.28
N SER A 95 -7.33 9.05 -9.23
CA SER A 95 -7.03 8.43 -10.53
C SER A 95 -5.97 7.33 -10.45
N GLY A 96 -4.97 7.46 -9.58
CA GLY A 96 -3.82 6.56 -9.58
C GLY A 96 -3.02 6.64 -10.88
N LYS A 97 -3.09 7.73 -11.66
CA LYS A 97 -2.42 7.78 -12.97
C LYS A 97 -0.89 7.71 -12.82
N LEU A 98 -0.24 6.93 -13.66
CA LEU A 98 1.21 7.03 -13.83
C LEU A 98 1.55 8.26 -14.67
N MET A 99 2.50 9.06 -14.21
CA MET A 99 2.95 10.26 -14.92
C MET A 99 4.38 10.64 -14.56
N ASP A 100 4.96 11.58 -15.29
CA ASP A 100 6.29 12.13 -14.99
C ASP A 100 6.26 12.94 -13.68
N GLY A 101 7.10 12.56 -12.74
CA GLY A 101 7.25 13.20 -11.44
C GLY A 101 7.85 14.60 -11.49
N ALA A 102 8.43 15.02 -12.62
CA ALA A 102 9.01 16.35 -12.79
C ALA A 102 7.99 17.48 -12.51
N GLU A 103 6.70 17.24 -12.75
CA GLU A 103 5.61 18.19 -12.43
C GLU A 103 5.50 18.48 -10.91
N PHE A 104 5.95 17.56 -10.06
CA PHE A 104 5.94 17.67 -8.61
C PHE A 104 7.34 17.89 -8.01
N GLY A 105 8.36 18.09 -8.86
CA GLY A 105 9.76 18.21 -8.42
C GLY A 105 10.39 16.88 -8.01
N ASP A 106 9.84 15.75 -8.48
CA ASP A 106 10.38 14.40 -8.27
C ASP A 106 11.07 13.87 -9.55
N HIS A 107 11.79 12.77 -9.43
CA HIS A 107 12.49 12.11 -10.53
C HIS A 107 11.82 10.80 -10.93
N GLY A 108 11.59 10.62 -12.24
CA GLY A 108 11.04 9.39 -12.80
C GLY A 108 9.52 9.35 -12.77
N GLU A 109 8.96 8.15 -12.90
CA GLU A 109 7.50 7.96 -12.90
C GLU A 109 6.94 7.97 -11.47
N VAL A 110 5.83 8.67 -11.28
CA VAL A 110 5.06 8.69 -10.03
C VAL A 110 3.66 8.19 -10.26
N VAL A 111 3.05 7.64 -9.22
CA VAL A 111 1.61 7.34 -9.18
C VAL A 111 0.91 8.52 -8.54
N TYR A 112 0.14 9.27 -9.33
CA TYR A 112 -0.58 10.46 -8.89
C TYR A 112 -1.92 10.10 -8.27
N GLY A 113 -2.16 10.62 -7.07
CA GLY A 113 -3.44 10.60 -6.40
C GLY A 113 -3.30 10.66 -4.88
N ARG A 114 -4.42 10.95 -4.23
CA ARG A 114 -4.59 11.31 -2.82
C ARG A 114 -3.73 12.51 -2.42
N ALA A 115 -4.20 13.29 -1.45
CA ALA A 115 -3.37 14.35 -0.88
C ALA A 115 -2.37 13.75 0.12
N ALA A 116 -1.21 14.37 0.26
CA ALA A 116 -0.23 14.05 1.30
C ALA A 116 -0.37 14.99 2.50
#